data_AF-A0A399ZBF9-F1
#
_entry.id   AF-A0A399ZBF9-F1
#
_cell.length_a   1.000
_cell.length_b   1.000
_cell.length_c   1.000
_cell.angle_alpha   90.00
_cell.angle_beta   90.00
_cell.angle_gamma   90.00
#
_symmetry.space_group_name_H-M   'P 1'
#
loop_
_entity.id
_entity.type
_entity.pdbx_description
1 polymer ?
#
loop_
_entity_poly.entity_id
_entity_poly.type
_entity_poly.pdbx_seq_one_letter_code
_entity_poly.pdbx_strand_id
1 'polypeptide(L)' 'MILIVGATGLLGGVITQQLLAQGKEVRILVRHNSPSEALAQQGMATPAQTLIDAGAQPVYGD' A
#
# COMPACT_ATOMS: atom_id res chain seq x y z
N MET A 1 7.13 13.17 -4.87
CA MET A 1 6.88 12.43 -3.62
C MET A 1 5.40 12.46 -3.27
N ILE A 2 4.71 11.32 -3.31
CA ILE A 2 3.27 11.17 -2.99
C ILE A 2 3.14 10.25 -1.78
N LEU A 3 2.40 10.64 -0.74
CA LEU A 3 2.06 9.78 0.38
C LEU A 3 0.62 9.27 0.23
N ILE A 4 0.44 7.95 0.31
CA ILE A 4 -0.87 7.31 0.26
C ILE A 4 -1.17 6.68 1.62
N VAL A 5 -2.22 7.20 2.25
CA VAL A 5 -2.83 6.60 3.45
C VAL A 5 -3.91 5.61 3.02
N GLY A 6 -4.00 4.47 3.70
CA GLY A 6 -4.93 3.40 3.29
C GLY A 6 -4.52 2.69 1.99
N ALA A 7 -3.23 2.69 1.66
CA ALA A 7 -2.70 2.04 0.46
C ALA A 7 -2.98 0.53 0.42
N THR A 8 -3.16 -0.11 1.57
CA THR A 8 -3.52 -1.53 1.67
C THR A 8 -5.00 -1.82 1.38
N GLY A 9 -5.85 -0.80 1.23
CA GLY A 9 -7.21 -0.98 0.73
C GLY A 9 -7.23 -1.34 -0.76
N LEU A 10 -8.38 -1.78 -1.28
CA LEU A 10 -8.53 -2.11 -2.70
C LEU A 10 -8.19 -0.92 -3.61
N LEU A 11 -8.83 0.22 -3.38
CA LEU A 11 -8.61 1.43 -4.17
C LEU A 11 -7.20 2.00 -3.98
N GLY A 12 -6.76 2.11 -2.72
CA GLY A 12 -5.42 2.60 -2.39
C GLY A 12 -4.32 1.76 -3.03
N GLY A 13 -4.50 0.44 -3.09
CA GLY A 13 -3.54 -0.48 -3.69
C GLY A 13 -3.45 -0.28 -5.20
N VAL A 14 -4.59 -0.20 -5.89
CA VAL A 14 -4.64 0.07 -7.34
C VAL A 14 -3.99 1.41 -7.68
N ILE A 15 -4.31 2.47 -6.93
CA ILE A 15 -3.73 3.80 -7.14
C ILE A 15 -2.21 3.77 -6.91
N THR A 16 -1.75 3.10 -5.85
CA THR A 16 -0.32 2.96 -5.55
C THR A 16 0.42 2.29 -6.71
N GLN A 17 -0.10 1.16 -7.21
CA GLN A 17 0.50 0.44 -8.33
C GLN A 17 0.53 1.26 -9.62
N GLN A 18 -0.54 1.98 -9.94
CA GLN A 18 -0.57 2.84 -11.12
C GLN A 18 0.44 3.99 -11.04
N LEU A 19 0.59 4.61 -9.87
CA LEU A 19 1.56 5.69 -9.67
C LEU A 19 3.00 5.18 -9.77
N LEU A 20 3.28 4.00 -9.19
CA LEU A 20 4.58 3.34 -9.33
C LEU A 20 4.88 3.00 -10.80
N ALA A 21 3.90 2.46 -11.54
CA ALA A 21 4.04 2.15 -12.96
C ALA A 21 4.30 3.41 -13.82
N GLN A 22 3.86 4.59 -13.37
CA GLN A 22 4.16 5.87 -14.00
C GLN A 22 5.53 6.46 -13.59
N GLY A 23 6.33 5.72 -12.82
CA GLY A 23 7.63 6.16 -12.32
C GLY A 23 7.54 7.24 -11.24
N LYS A 24 6.40 7.37 -10.55
CA LYS A 24 6.25 8.32 -9.44
C LYS A 24 6.84 7.71 -8.16
N GLU A 25 7.50 8.55 -7.37
CA GLU A 25 7.90 8.20 -6.01
C GLU A 25 6.69 8.18 -5.08
N VAL A 26 6.37 7.00 -4.55
CA VAL A 26 5.24 6.77 -3.65
C VAL A 26 5.70 6.25 -2.30
N ARG A 27 5.19 6.87 -1.24
CA ARG A 27 5.27 6.41 0.14
C ARG A 27 3.91 5.89 0.58
N ILE A 28 3.89 4.82 1.36
CA ILE A 28 2.65 4.24 1.91
C ILE A 28 2.70 4.25 3.44
N LEU A 29 1.62 4.71 4.07
CA LEU A 29 1.48 4.60 5.53
C LEU A 29 1.02 3.18 5.89
N VAL A 30 1.85 2.46 6.63
CA VAL A 30 1.57 1.09 7.12
C VAL A 30 1.45 1.13 8.64
N ARG A 31 0.33 0.62 9.15
CA ARG A 31 0.10 0.43 10.58
C ARG A 31 0.42 -1.00 10.97
N HIS A 32 1.09 -1.19 12.11
CA HIS A 32 1.50 -2.52 12.59
C HIS A 32 0.33 -3.47 12.85
N ASN A 33 -0.86 -2.96 13.20
CA ASN A 33 -2.06 -3.75 13.48
C ASN A 33 -3.19 -3.48 12.49
N SER A 34 -2.88 -3.35 11.19
CA SER A 34 -3.93 -3.11 10.20
C SER A 34 -4.76 -4.38 9.95
N PRO A 35 -6.10 -4.31 9.96
CA PRO A 35 -6.95 -5.44 9.56
C PRO A 35 -6.74 -5.84 8.08
N SER A 36 -6.09 -4.97 7.30
CA SER A 36 -5.78 -5.23 5.90
C SER A 36 -4.95 -6.49 5.67
N GLU A 37 -4.11 -6.91 6.61
CA GLU A 37 -3.33 -8.14 6.46
C GLU A 37 -4.23 -9.39 6.45
N ALA A 38 -5.15 -9.47 7.41
CA ALA A 38 -6.14 -10.54 7.47
C ALA A 38 -7.11 -10.49 6.28
N LEU A 39 -7.55 -9.29 5.88
CA LEU A 39 -8.43 -9.10 4.72
C LEU A 39 -7.73 -9.43 3.39
N ALA A 40 -6.41 -9.27 3.31
CA ALA A 40 -5.66 -9.59 2.11
C ALA A 40 -5.61 -11.11 1.85
N GLN A 41 -5.58 -11.92 2.91
CA GLN A 41 -5.70 -13.38 2.79
C GLN A 41 -7.06 -13.81 2.18
N GLN A 42 -8.07 -12.96 2.29
CA GLN A 42 -9.40 -13.16 1.72
C GLN A 42 -9.59 -12.45 0.37
N GLY A 43 -8.52 -11.87 -0.21
CA GLY A 43 -8.58 -11.12 -1.47
C GLY A 43 -9.31 -9.77 -1.37
N MET A 44 -9.60 -9.29 -0.16
CA MET A 44 -10.35 -8.05 0.09
C MET A 44 -9.47 -6.83 0.37
N ALA A 45 -8.15 -7.00 0.34
CA ALA A 45 -7.17 -5.95 0.55
C ALA A 45 -5.89 -6.25 -0.23
N THR A 46 -5.05 -5.23 -0.42
CA THR A 46 -3.73 -5.38 -1.02
C THR A 46 -2.69 -5.52 0.10
N PRO A 47 -1.89 -6.60 0.13
CA PRO A 47 -0.81 -6.72 1.10
C PRO A 47 0.16 -5.53 0.96
N ALA A 48 0.58 -4.94 2.08
CA ALA A 48 1.59 -3.88 2.06
C ALA A 48 2.87 -4.36 1.37
N GLN A 49 3.27 -5.62 1.61
CA GLN A 49 4.45 -6.23 0.99
C GLN A 49 4.40 -6.18 -0.54
N THR A 50 3.25 -6.46 -1.16
CA THR A 50 3.08 -6.38 -2.62
C THR A 50 3.38 -4.98 -3.15
N LEU A 51 3.01 -3.93 -2.42
CA LEU A 51 3.27 -2.55 -2.81
C LEU A 51 4.74 -2.18 -2.59
N ILE A 52 5.36 -2.68 -1.51
CA ILE A 52 6.78 -2.47 -1.21
C ILE A 52 7.65 -3.15 -2.28
N ASP A 53 7.32 -4.37 -2.66
CA ASP A 53 8.01 -5.11 -3.73
C ASP A 53 7.88 -4.41 -5.09
N ALA A 54 6.78 -3.68 -5.31
CA ALA A 54 6.57 -2.83 -6.49
C ALA A 54 7.33 -1.49 -6.45
N GLY A 55 8.03 -1.18 -5.35
CA GLY A 55 8.82 0.04 -5.19
C GLY A 55 8.20 1.10 -4.28
N ALA A 56 7.09 0.83 -3.60
CA ALA A 56 6.57 1.74 -2.59
C ALA A 56 7.51 1.81 -1.38
N GLN A 57 7.70 3.02 -0.86
CA GLN A 57 8.48 3.23 0.37
C GLN A 57 7.57 3.17 1.60
N PRO A 58 7.73 2.20 2.51
CA PRO A 58 6.91 2.11 3.70
C PRO A 58 7.23 3.24 4.68
N VAL A 59 6.19 3.81 5.26
CA VAL A 59 6.24 4.73 6.40
C VAL A 59 5.42 4.11 7.50
N TYR A 60 6.03 3.89 8.65
CA TYR A 60 5.34 3.34 9.80
C TYR A 60 4.87 4.49 10.70
N GLY A 61 3.61 4.41 11.11
CA GLY A 61 2.96 5.37 11.99
C GLY A 61 1.63 4.80 12.45
N ASP A 62 1.05 5.39 13.49
CA ASP A 62 -0.28 5.04 14.01
C ASP A 62 -1.19 6.27 13.94
#